data_AF-A0A2H4T7G3-F1
#
_entry.id   AF-A0A2H4T7G3-F1
#
_cell.length_a   1.000
_cell.length_b   1.000
_cell.length_c   1.000
_cell.angle_alpha   90.00
_cell.angle_beta   90.00
_cell.angle_gamma   90.00
#
_symmetry.space_group_name_H-M   'P 1'
#
loop_
_entity.id
_entity.type
_entity.pdbx_description
1 polymer ?
#
loop_
_entity_poly.entity_id
_entity_poly.type
_entity_poly.pdbx_seq_one_letter_code
_entity_poly.pdbx_strand_id
1 'polypeptide(L)'
;YDWWAGNSGVANRSGKFIAAHVAHAGLIVFWAGAFTLFELSRFDPSVPMGNQPLIVLPHLATLGIGFDANGVAMGDTKPVIAVAIVHLVSSMVLAAGGLLHSLLLPGNLEESDIGRARKFNIEWDNPDKLTFILGHHLIILGFAVIAFVEWARVHGIYDPAIGSVRQVEYELNLAKIWNHQTDFLTIDSLEDVMGG
;
A
#
# COMPACT_ATOMS: atom_id res chain seq x y z
N TYR A 1 29.77 -14.77 -1.22
CA TYR A 1 28.59 -15.46 -1.76
C TYR A 1 28.78 -15.62 -3.25
N ASP A 2 28.38 -16.76 -3.81
CA ASP A 2 28.36 -16.98 -5.26
C ASP A 2 27.08 -16.35 -5.87
N TRP A 3 26.95 -16.33 -7.19
CA TRP A 3 25.93 -15.54 -7.91
C TRP A 3 24.48 -15.84 -7.51
N TRP A 4 24.17 -17.10 -7.19
CA TRP A 4 22.83 -17.53 -6.77
C TRP A 4 22.41 -16.96 -5.40
N ALA A 5 23.38 -16.49 -4.60
CA ALA A 5 23.17 -15.75 -3.35
C ALA A 5 23.64 -14.29 -3.47
N GLY A 6 23.58 -13.71 -4.68
CA GLY A 6 24.09 -12.37 -4.95
C GLY A 6 23.50 -11.29 -4.03
N ASN A 7 22.21 -11.40 -3.68
CA ASN A 7 21.54 -10.44 -2.79
C ASN A 7 22.11 -10.45 -1.36
N SER A 8 22.73 -11.55 -0.90
CA SER A 8 23.42 -11.56 0.40
C SER A 8 24.57 -10.53 0.46
N GLY A 9 25.06 -10.07 -0.70
CA GLY A 9 26.08 -9.02 -0.80
C GLY A 9 25.60 -7.60 -0.47
N VAL A 10 24.29 -7.33 -0.40
CA VAL A 10 23.78 -5.99 -0.07
C VAL A 10 23.56 -5.77 1.43
N ALA A 11 23.55 -6.83 2.23
CA ALA A 11 23.22 -6.76 3.67
C ALA A 11 24.14 -5.80 4.45
N ASN A 12 25.44 -5.77 4.13
CA ASN A 12 26.42 -4.90 4.80
C ASN A 12 26.67 -3.60 4.03
N ARG A 13 25.80 -3.24 3.09
CA ARG A 13 25.93 -2.06 2.23
C ARG A 13 24.64 -1.25 2.31
N SER A 14 24.51 -0.45 3.36
CA SER A 14 23.26 0.27 3.70
C SER A 14 22.68 1.08 2.53
N GLY A 15 23.51 1.71 1.70
CA GLY A 15 23.08 2.42 0.49
C GLY A 15 22.48 1.48 -0.57
N LYS A 16 23.12 0.32 -0.82
CA LYS A 16 22.60 -0.71 -1.74
C LYS A 16 21.39 -1.45 -1.18
N PHE A 17 21.33 -1.63 0.14
CA PHE A 17 20.18 -2.20 0.82
C PHE A 17 18.94 -1.32 0.61
N ILE A 18 19.06 -0.01 0.79
CA ILE A 18 17.98 0.95 0.50
C ILE A 18 17.62 0.91 -0.98
N ALA A 19 18.61 0.93 -1.88
CA ALA A 19 18.36 0.88 -3.32
C ALA A 19 17.50 -0.33 -3.72
N ALA A 20 17.82 -1.51 -3.20
CA ALA A 20 17.09 -2.74 -3.49
C ALA A 20 15.62 -2.67 -3.03
N HIS A 21 15.37 -2.18 -1.80
CA HIS A 21 14.01 -2.08 -1.26
C HIS A 21 13.18 -1.01 -1.96
N VAL A 22 13.76 0.15 -2.26
CA VAL A 22 13.07 1.23 -2.96
C VAL A 22 12.75 0.83 -4.41
N ALA A 23 13.68 0.18 -5.12
CA ALA A 23 13.42 -0.34 -6.45
C ALA A 23 12.33 -1.43 -6.44
N HIS A 24 12.35 -2.32 -5.45
CA HIS A 24 11.32 -3.35 -5.28
C HIS A 24 9.94 -2.74 -4.97
N ALA A 25 9.86 -1.74 -4.09
CA ALA A 25 8.64 -0.99 -3.86
C ALA A 25 8.14 -0.32 -5.16
N GLY A 26 9.05 0.20 -5.99
CA GLY A 26 8.74 0.72 -7.32
C GLY A 26 8.06 -0.33 -8.22
N LEU A 27 8.53 -1.58 -8.21
CA LEU A 27 7.90 -2.67 -8.97
C LEU A 27 6.48 -2.99 -8.47
N ILE A 28 6.26 -3.00 -7.16
CA ILE A 28 4.93 -3.24 -6.56
C ILE A 28 3.95 -2.13 -6.99
N VAL A 29 4.38 -0.86 -6.87
CA VAL A 29 3.56 0.30 -7.22
C VAL A 29 3.31 0.36 -8.74
N PHE A 30 4.31 0.01 -9.56
CA PHE A 30 4.15 -0.11 -11.00
C PHE A 30 3.10 -1.18 -11.36
N TRP A 31 3.21 -2.36 -10.74
CA TRP A 31 2.25 -3.45 -10.94
C TRP A 31 0.82 -2.98 -10.62
N ALA A 32 0.61 -2.31 -9.48
CA ALA A 32 -0.71 -1.82 -9.08
C ALA A 32 -1.32 -0.89 -10.13
N GLY A 33 -0.56 0.08 -10.62
CA GLY A 33 -1.04 1.01 -11.66
C GLY A 33 -1.26 0.34 -13.01
N ALA A 34 -0.32 -0.48 -13.45
CA ALA A 34 -0.38 -1.16 -14.75
C ALA A 34 -1.53 -2.20 -14.80
N PHE A 35 -1.70 -3.01 -13.75
CA PHE A 35 -2.77 -3.99 -13.68
C PHE A 35 -4.14 -3.34 -13.53
N THR A 36 -4.25 -2.19 -12.86
CA THR A 36 -5.51 -1.42 -12.84
C THR A 36 -5.95 -1.05 -14.26
N LEU A 37 -5.04 -0.50 -15.08
CA LEU A 37 -5.36 -0.13 -16.47
C LEU A 37 -5.62 -1.37 -17.34
N PHE A 38 -4.84 -2.43 -17.14
CA PHE A 38 -5.02 -3.69 -17.87
C PHE A 38 -6.41 -4.28 -17.61
N GLU A 39 -6.81 -4.41 -16.35
CA GLU A 39 -8.14 -4.90 -15.99
C GLU A 39 -9.24 -4.00 -16.54
N LEU A 40 -9.10 -2.68 -16.38
CA LEU A 40 -10.08 -1.72 -16.91
C LEU A 40 -10.24 -1.83 -18.43
N SER A 41 -9.16 -2.07 -19.17
CA SER A 41 -9.19 -2.22 -20.63
C SER A 41 -9.94 -3.46 -21.12
N ARG A 42 -10.14 -4.45 -20.24
CA ARG A 42 -10.81 -5.72 -20.57
C ARG A 42 -12.09 -5.94 -19.78
N PHE A 43 -12.47 -4.99 -18.93
CA PHE A 43 -13.66 -5.08 -18.09
C PHE A 43 -14.93 -5.08 -18.95
N ASP A 44 -15.78 -6.09 -18.76
CA ASP A 44 -17.10 -6.16 -19.38
C ASP A 44 -18.18 -5.85 -18.32
N PRO A 45 -18.87 -4.70 -18.39
CA PRO A 45 -19.90 -4.35 -17.41
C PRO A 45 -21.14 -5.24 -17.50
N SER A 46 -21.32 -6.03 -18.56
CA SER A 46 -22.43 -6.98 -18.70
C SER A 46 -22.23 -8.27 -17.90
N VAL A 47 -21.02 -8.52 -17.42
CA VAL A 47 -20.66 -9.72 -16.65
C VAL A 47 -20.36 -9.34 -15.21
N PRO A 48 -20.88 -10.04 -14.19
CA PRO A 48 -20.54 -9.78 -12.80
C PRO A 48 -19.02 -9.83 -12.56
N MET A 49 -18.47 -8.91 -11.75
CA MET A 49 -17.02 -8.83 -11.49
C MET A 49 -16.43 -10.15 -10.99
N GLY A 50 -17.14 -10.88 -10.12
CA GLY A 50 -16.69 -12.17 -9.58
C GLY A 50 -16.60 -13.30 -10.62
N ASN A 51 -17.18 -13.11 -11.81
CA ASN A 51 -17.10 -14.07 -12.92
C ASN A 51 -16.04 -13.68 -13.96
N GLN A 52 -15.32 -12.58 -13.75
CA GLN A 52 -14.21 -12.12 -14.57
C GLN A 52 -12.90 -12.31 -13.80
N PRO A 53 -11.76 -12.52 -14.48
CA PRO A 53 -10.47 -12.69 -13.83
C PRO A 53 -9.90 -11.32 -13.39
N LEU A 54 -10.61 -10.66 -12.46
CA LEU A 54 -10.27 -9.35 -11.92
C LEU A 54 -9.76 -9.51 -10.49
N ILE A 55 -8.71 -8.77 -10.16
CA ILE A 55 -8.16 -8.71 -8.82
C ILE A 55 -8.05 -7.26 -8.33
N VAL A 56 -7.73 -6.28 -9.17
CA VAL A 56 -7.55 -4.89 -8.73
C VAL A 56 -8.86 -4.11 -8.72
N LEU A 57 -9.68 -4.20 -9.76
CA LEU A 57 -10.96 -3.47 -9.83
C LEU A 57 -11.91 -3.81 -8.67
N PRO A 58 -12.06 -5.08 -8.23
CA PRO A 58 -12.86 -5.40 -7.06
C PRO A 58 -12.33 -4.75 -5.77
N HIS A 59 -11.01 -4.64 -5.59
CA HIS A 59 -10.44 -3.94 -4.43
C HIS A 59 -10.71 -2.42 -4.47
N LEU A 60 -10.75 -1.81 -5.65
CA LEU A 60 -11.16 -0.40 -5.76
C LEU A 60 -12.66 -0.25 -5.50
N ALA A 61 -13.47 -1.18 -5.98
CA ALA A 61 -14.91 -1.18 -5.74
C ALA A 61 -15.24 -1.33 -4.23
N THR A 62 -14.51 -2.17 -3.48
CA THR A 62 -14.73 -2.25 -2.01
C THR A 62 -14.45 -0.93 -1.31
N LEU A 63 -13.48 -0.13 -1.80
CA LEU A 63 -13.19 1.23 -1.32
C LEU A 63 -14.21 2.28 -1.79
N GLY A 64 -15.27 1.90 -2.49
CA GLY A 64 -16.26 2.81 -3.06
C GLY A 64 -15.77 3.57 -4.30
N ILE A 65 -14.64 3.18 -4.88
CA ILE A 65 -14.04 3.85 -6.04
C ILE A 65 -14.60 3.25 -7.33
N GLY A 66 -15.07 4.12 -8.23
CA GLY A 66 -15.53 3.75 -9.55
C GLY A 66 -17.05 3.65 -9.71
N PHE A 67 -17.82 3.99 -8.68
CA PHE A 67 -19.27 4.06 -8.75
C PHE A 67 -19.73 5.37 -9.39
N ASP A 68 -20.75 5.32 -10.25
CA ASP A 68 -21.39 6.53 -10.77
C ASP A 68 -22.43 7.12 -9.79
N ALA A 69 -23.06 8.24 -10.19
CA ALA A 69 -24.10 8.90 -9.38
C ALA A 69 -25.35 8.04 -9.13
N ASN A 70 -25.54 6.95 -9.88
CA ASN A 70 -26.63 6.00 -9.70
C ASN A 70 -26.21 4.75 -8.90
N GLY A 71 -24.96 4.70 -8.44
CA GLY A 71 -24.41 3.54 -7.71
C GLY A 71 -24.04 2.36 -8.62
N VAL A 72 -23.87 2.58 -9.93
CA VAL A 72 -23.42 1.53 -10.84
C VAL A 72 -21.91 1.38 -10.72
N ALA A 73 -21.46 0.18 -10.34
CA ALA A 73 -20.04 -0.15 -10.26
C ALA A 73 -19.35 -0.01 -11.63
N MET A 74 -18.20 0.67 -11.65
CA MET A 74 -17.47 1.05 -12.86
C MET A 74 -18.26 1.93 -13.84
N GLY A 75 -19.34 2.59 -13.38
CA GLY A 75 -20.07 3.58 -14.16
C GLY A 75 -19.30 4.89 -14.34
N ASP A 76 -18.49 5.29 -13.34
CA ASP A 76 -17.51 6.38 -13.47
C ASP A 76 -16.09 5.85 -13.30
N THR A 77 -15.39 5.69 -14.41
CA THR A 77 -14.02 5.15 -14.44
C THR A 77 -12.94 6.19 -14.17
N LYS A 78 -13.27 7.49 -14.09
CA LYS A 78 -12.25 8.54 -13.91
C LYS A 78 -11.45 8.39 -12.60
N PRO A 79 -12.08 8.12 -11.44
CA PRO A 79 -11.34 7.88 -10.20
C PRO A 79 -10.42 6.66 -10.28
N VAL A 80 -10.85 5.60 -10.96
CA VAL A 80 -10.04 4.38 -11.18
C VAL A 80 -8.80 4.69 -12.01
N ILE A 81 -8.96 5.45 -13.10
CA ILE A 81 -7.85 5.91 -13.95
C ILE A 81 -6.91 6.82 -13.15
N ALA A 82 -7.45 7.71 -12.32
CA ALA A 82 -6.64 8.59 -11.48
C ALA A 82 -5.76 7.79 -10.51
N VAL A 83 -6.33 6.77 -9.83
CA VAL A 83 -5.56 5.85 -8.97
C VAL A 83 -4.44 5.18 -9.78
N ALA A 84 -4.76 4.66 -10.96
CA ALA A 84 -3.77 4.00 -11.81
C ALA A 84 -2.61 4.93 -12.21
N ILE A 85 -2.92 6.16 -12.63
CA ILE A 85 -1.92 7.17 -13.01
C ILE A 85 -1.05 7.56 -11.82
N VAL A 86 -1.65 7.80 -10.64
CA VAL A 86 -0.90 8.12 -9.42
C VAL A 86 0.09 7.01 -9.10
N HIS A 87 -0.31 5.75 -9.19
CA HIS A 87 0.59 4.61 -8.99
C HIS A 87 1.69 4.57 -10.05
N LEU A 88 1.36 4.67 -11.34
CA LEU A 88 2.36 4.63 -12.41
C LEU A 88 3.41 5.75 -12.27
N VAL A 89 2.98 6.99 -12.02
CA VAL A 89 3.91 8.11 -11.84
C VAL A 89 4.74 7.94 -10.57
N SER A 90 4.13 7.52 -9.45
CA SER A 90 4.86 7.26 -8.21
C SER A 90 5.90 6.16 -8.37
N SER A 91 5.59 5.12 -9.16
CA SER A 91 6.54 4.04 -9.46
C SER A 91 7.78 4.55 -10.19
N MET A 92 7.65 5.56 -11.07
CA MET A 92 8.79 6.17 -11.77
C MET A 92 9.70 6.91 -10.79
N VAL A 93 9.10 7.62 -9.82
CA VAL A 93 9.86 8.33 -8.77
C VAL A 93 10.61 7.32 -7.89
N LEU A 94 9.96 6.23 -7.48
CA LEU A 94 10.60 5.16 -6.71
C LEU A 94 11.72 4.48 -7.49
N ALA A 95 11.49 4.15 -8.77
CA ALA A 95 12.52 3.56 -9.64
C ALA A 95 13.73 4.50 -9.79
N ALA A 96 13.48 5.80 -10.00
CA ALA A 96 14.54 6.80 -10.06
C ALA A 96 15.35 6.88 -8.75
N GLY A 97 14.67 6.84 -7.60
CA GLY A 97 15.32 6.77 -6.28
C GLY A 97 16.16 5.49 -6.10
N GLY A 98 15.61 4.34 -6.47
CA GLY A 98 16.34 3.06 -6.43
C GLY A 98 17.59 3.08 -7.31
N LEU A 99 17.49 3.58 -8.54
CA LEU A 99 18.62 3.72 -9.45
C LEU A 99 19.65 4.74 -8.97
N LEU A 100 19.21 5.87 -8.41
CA LEU A 100 20.09 6.89 -7.81
C LEU A 100 20.96 6.27 -6.70
N HIS A 101 20.34 5.58 -5.74
CA HIS A 101 21.05 4.89 -4.65
C HIS A 101 21.92 3.71 -5.15
N SER A 102 21.52 3.06 -6.24
CA SER A 102 22.26 1.93 -6.81
C SER A 102 23.47 2.35 -7.66
N LEU A 103 23.38 3.45 -8.39
CA LEU A 103 24.38 3.80 -9.42
C LEU A 103 25.26 5.00 -9.06
N LEU A 104 24.71 6.00 -8.36
CA LEU A 104 25.38 7.29 -8.19
C LEU A 104 25.80 7.57 -6.75
N LEU A 105 25.05 7.06 -5.76
CA LEU A 105 25.36 7.27 -4.35
C LEU A 105 26.28 6.19 -3.76
N PRO A 106 26.99 6.49 -2.65
CA PRO A 106 27.85 5.53 -1.96
C PRO A 106 27.13 4.22 -1.64
N GLY A 107 27.85 3.10 -1.78
CA GLY A 107 27.30 1.78 -1.47
C GLY A 107 27.02 1.59 0.01
N ASN A 108 27.82 2.22 0.88
CA ASN A 108 27.61 2.31 2.30
C ASN A 108 27.36 3.79 2.67
N LEU A 109 26.27 4.06 3.39
CA LEU A 109 25.91 5.42 3.79
C LEU A 109 26.87 6.03 4.80
N GLU A 110 27.65 5.22 5.52
CA GLU A 110 28.73 5.71 6.38
C GLU A 110 29.77 6.52 5.61
N GLU A 111 30.04 6.14 4.35
CA GLU A 111 31.02 6.77 3.45
C GLU A 111 30.48 8.05 2.80
N SER A 112 29.22 8.42 3.05
CA SER A 112 28.63 9.63 2.48
C SER A 112 29.25 10.89 3.05
N ASP A 113 29.59 11.85 2.19
CA ASP A 113 30.05 13.20 2.60
C ASP A 113 28.97 13.98 3.38
N ILE A 114 27.70 13.68 3.12
CA ILE A 114 26.56 14.32 3.78
C ILE A 114 26.35 13.72 5.18
N GLY A 115 26.58 14.53 6.22
CA GLY A 115 26.43 14.09 7.61
C GLY A 115 25.03 13.60 8.00
N ARG A 116 23.97 14.13 7.36
CA ARG A 116 22.61 13.65 7.55
C ARG A 116 22.39 12.25 6.97
N ALA A 117 23.02 11.92 5.83
CA ALA A 117 22.90 10.61 5.21
C ALA A 117 23.57 9.52 6.05
N ARG A 118 24.71 9.82 6.70
CA ARG A 118 25.39 8.91 7.63
C ARG A 118 24.50 8.44 8.80
N LYS A 119 23.52 9.26 9.22
CA LYS A 119 22.55 8.87 10.26
C LYS A 119 21.65 7.70 9.84
N PHE A 120 21.44 7.49 8.54
CA PHE A 120 20.65 6.39 7.98
C PHE A 120 21.49 5.14 7.71
N ASN A 121 22.77 5.11 8.10
CA ASN A 121 23.57 3.89 8.03
C ASN A 121 23.01 2.81 8.96
N ILE A 122 22.87 1.60 8.43
CA ILE A 122 22.36 0.42 9.15
C ILE A 122 23.53 -0.30 9.81
N GLU A 123 23.38 -0.55 11.12
CA GLU A 123 24.29 -1.36 11.94
C GLU A 123 23.44 -2.48 12.56
N TRP A 124 23.65 -3.72 12.10
CA TRP A 124 22.80 -4.86 12.47
C TRP A 124 22.93 -5.27 13.94
N ASP A 125 24.02 -4.91 14.58
CA ASP A 125 24.32 -5.14 16.00
C ASP A 125 23.91 -3.97 16.89
N ASN A 126 23.34 -2.90 16.33
CA ASN A 126 22.92 -1.72 17.06
C ASN A 126 21.38 -1.69 17.24
N PRO A 127 20.85 -2.18 18.37
CA PRO A 127 19.41 -2.24 18.58
C PRO A 127 18.74 -0.86 18.62
N ASP A 128 19.43 0.17 19.08
CA ASP A 128 18.87 1.53 19.15
C ASP A 128 18.61 2.08 17.74
N LYS A 129 19.52 1.83 16.79
CA LYS A 129 19.30 2.18 15.38
C LYS A 129 18.17 1.38 14.74
N LEU A 130 18.12 0.07 14.98
CA LEU A 130 17.10 -0.79 14.40
C LEU A 130 15.69 -0.45 14.91
N THR A 131 15.56 -0.24 16.23
CA THR A 131 14.28 0.17 16.85
C THR A 131 13.86 1.58 16.44
N PHE A 132 14.80 2.50 16.24
CA PHE A 132 14.52 3.82 15.69
C PHE A 132 13.92 3.73 14.27
N ILE A 133 14.50 2.91 13.40
CA ILE A 133 13.96 2.68 12.04
C ILE A 133 12.58 2.02 12.13
N LEU A 134 12.43 0.99 12.95
CA LEU A 134 11.15 0.30 13.16
C LEU A 134 10.05 1.25 13.61
N GLY A 135 10.33 2.12 14.60
CA GLY A 135 9.36 3.09 15.12
C GLY A 135 8.81 4.03 14.05
N HIS A 136 9.65 4.50 13.12
CA HIS A 136 9.20 5.34 12.01
C HIS A 136 8.26 4.59 11.07
N HIS A 137 8.54 3.32 10.77
CA HIS A 137 7.66 2.50 9.94
C HIS A 137 6.32 2.25 10.61
N LEU A 138 6.30 1.96 11.92
CA LEU A 138 5.07 1.78 12.69
C LEU A 138 4.20 3.04 12.70
N ILE A 139 4.81 4.22 12.82
CA ILE A 139 4.08 5.50 12.73
C ILE A 139 3.44 5.67 11.34
N ILE A 140 4.17 5.38 10.26
CA ILE A 140 3.65 5.48 8.89
C ILE A 140 2.48 4.50 8.68
N LEU A 141 2.61 3.27 9.18
CA LEU A 141 1.54 2.26 9.12
C LEU A 141 0.31 2.72 9.91
N GLY A 142 0.50 3.30 11.10
CA GLY A 142 -0.59 3.87 11.89
C GLY A 142 -1.34 4.98 11.15
N PHE A 143 -0.62 5.90 10.50
CA PHE A 143 -1.24 6.94 9.67
C PHE A 143 -2.01 6.37 8.47
N ALA A 144 -1.52 5.29 7.84
CA ALA A 144 -2.20 4.65 6.72
C ALA A 144 -3.54 4.02 7.15
N VAL A 145 -3.59 3.37 8.32
CA VAL A 145 -4.83 2.82 8.88
C VAL A 145 -5.82 3.92 9.21
N ILE A 146 -5.38 5.01 9.85
CA ILE A 146 -6.22 6.18 10.13
C ILE A 146 -6.78 6.77 8.84
N ALA A 147 -5.96 6.90 7.79
CA ALA A 147 -6.40 7.42 6.50
C ALA A 147 -7.49 6.55 5.86
N PHE A 148 -7.42 5.23 6.04
CA PHE A 148 -8.45 4.30 5.56
C PHE A 148 -9.78 4.45 6.33
N VAL A 149 -9.72 4.56 7.66
CA VAL A 149 -10.92 4.80 8.50
C VAL A 149 -11.57 6.14 8.15
N GLU A 150 -10.77 7.20 8.01
CA GLU A 150 -11.28 8.52 7.63
C GLU A 150 -11.81 8.55 6.20
N TRP A 151 -11.26 7.74 5.29
CA TRP A 151 -11.81 7.56 3.95
C TRP A 151 -13.23 6.99 4.02
N ALA A 152 -13.45 5.92 4.78
CA ALA A 152 -14.75 5.30 4.97
C ALA A 152 -15.76 6.24 5.65
N ARG A 153 -15.31 7.08 6.59
CA ARG A 153 -16.16 8.06 7.25
C ARG A 153 -16.58 9.22 6.34
N VAL A 154 -15.65 9.77 5.56
CA VAL A 154 -15.88 10.98 4.76
C VAL A 154 -16.44 10.67 3.37
N HIS A 155 -15.92 9.66 2.68
CA HIS A 155 -16.29 9.34 1.31
C HIS A 155 -17.23 8.14 1.22
N GLY A 156 -17.10 7.21 2.18
CA GLY A 156 -17.83 5.95 2.18
C GLY A 156 -17.09 4.82 1.46
N ILE A 157 -17.49 3.61 1.80
CA ILE A 157 -17.02 2.35 1.21
C ILE A 157 -18.23 1.49 0.83
N TYR A 158 -18.01 0.45 0.02
CA TYR A 158 -19.09 -0.41 -0.44
C TYR A 158 -19.59 -1.32 0.70
N ASP A 159 -20.89 -1.25 0.98
CA ASP A 159 -21.56 -2.13 1.93
C ASP A 159 -22.38 -3.19 1.17
N PRO A 160 -21.98 -4.48 1.24
CA PRO A 160 -22.66 -5.56 0.54
C PRO A 160 -24.07 -5.86 1.11
N ALA A 161 -24.37 -5.49 2.35
CA ALA A 161 -25.69 -5.73 2.96
C ALA A 161 -26.78 -4.85 2.33
N ILE A 162 -26.42 -3.64 1.90
CA ILE A 162 -27.33 -2.71 1.22
C ILE A 162 -27.05 -2.58 -0.28
N GLY A 163 -25.92 -3.12 -0.75
CA GLY A 163 -25.53 -3.11 -2.16
C GLY A 163 -25.12 -1.72 -2.68
N SER A 164 -24.65 -0.82 -1.82
CA SER A 164 -24.28 0.55 -2.20
C SER A 164 -23.11 1.10 -1.38
N VAL A 165 -22.50 2.18 -1.87
CA VAL A 165 -21.48 2.91 -1.13
C VAL A 165 -22.16 3.78 -0.08
N ARG A 166 -21.70 3.70 1.16
CA ARG A 166 -22.16 4.56 2.26
C ARG A 166 -21.01 5.00 3.15
N GLN A 167 -21.21 6.14 3.80
CA GLN A 167 -20.35 6.55 4.91
C GLN A 167 -20.52 5.58 6.09
N VAL A 168 -19.41 5.32 6.78
CA VAL A 168 -19.35 4.43 7.94
C VAL A 168 -18.87 5.22 9.15
N GLU A 169 -19.70 5.28 10.19
CA GLU A 169 -19.30 5.78 11.49
C GLU A 169 -18.82 4.60 12.34
N TYR A 170 -17.56 4.61 12.76
CA TYR A 170 -16.92 3.49 13.45
C TYR A 170 -17.40 3.32 14.91
N GLU A 171 -17.44 2.08 15.41
CA GLU A 171 -17.81 1.77 16.81
C GLU A 171 -16.58 1.63 17.71
N LEU A 172 -16.34 2.58 18.62
CA LEU A 172 -15.22 2.49 19.59
C LEU A 172 -15.60 1.76 20.88
N ASN A 173 -15.90 0.46 20.76
CA ASN A 173 -16.10 -0.42 21.90
C ASN A 173 -14.88 -1.35 22.09
N LEU A 174 -13.96 -0.93 22.97
CA LEU A 174 -12.68 -1.65 23.19
C LEU A 174 -12.87 -3.10 23.66
N ALA A 175 -13.93 -3.39 24.41
CA ALA A 175 -14.22 -4.76 24.85
C ALA A 175 -14.66 -5.64 23.68
N LYS A 176 -15.50 -5.10 22.78
CA LYS A 176 -15.94 -5.77 21.56
C LYS A 176 -14.76 -6.05 20.62
N ILE A 177 -13.94 -5.03 20.36
CA ILE A 177 -12.71 -5.15 19.54
C ILE A 177 -11.77 -6.21 20.13
N TRP A 178 -11.55 -6.20 21.45
CA TRP A 178 -10.69 -7.19 22.10
C TRP A 178 -11.24 -8.61 21.96
N ASN A 179 -12.55 -8.79 22.09
CA ASN A 179 -13.17 -10.11 21.93
C ASN A 179 -13.02 -10.67 20.50
N HIS A 180 -12.88 -9.79 19.51
CA HIS A 180 -12.67 -10.19 18.11
C HIS A 180 -11.30 -10.79 17.78
N GLN A 181 -10.37 -10.89 18.74
CA GLN A 181 -9.05 -11.50 18.52
C GLN A 181 -9.10 -12.96 18.02
N THR A 182 -10.20 -13.68 18.29
CA THR A 182 -10.31 -15.11 17.96
C THR A 182 -11.40 -15.43 16.94
N ASP A 183 -12.37 -14.55 16.75
CA ASP A 183 -13.47 -14.70 15.79
C ASP A 183 -13.48 -13.60 14.72
N PHE A 184 -12.35 -12.93 14.46
CA PHE A 184 -12.23 -11.84 13.48
C PHE A 184 -12.72 -12.19 12.05
N LEU A 185 -12.79 -13.48 11.69
CA LEU A 185 -13.34 -13.93 10.40
C LEU A 185 -14.87 -13.87 10.34
N THR A 186 -15.56 -13.76 11.48
CA THR A 186 -17.02 -13.69 11.57
C THR A 186 -17.54 -12.27 11.72
N ILE A 187 -16.67 -11.26 11.67
CA ILE A 187 -17.10 -9.85 11.68
C ILE A 187 -17.93 -9.59 10.41
N ASP A 188 -19.16 -9.14 10.60
CA ASP A 188 -20.14 -8.90 9.55
C ASP A 188 -20.64 -7.45 9.50
N SER A 189 -20.06 -6.55 10.30
CA SER A 189 -20.38 -5.12 10.32
C SER A 189 -19.19 -4.26 9.90
N LEU A 190 -19.43 -3.23 9.09
CA LEU A 190 -18.37 -2.28 8.70
C LEU A 190 -17.96 -1.39 9.88
N GLU A 191 -18.88 -1.11 10.79
CA GLU A 191 -18.67 -0.33 12.00
C GLU A 191 -17.61 -0.97 12.91
N ASP A 192 -17.63 -2.31 13.01
CA ASP A 192 -16.62 -3.08 13.76
C ASP A 192 -15.28 -3.14 13.01
N VAL A 193 -15.31 -3.34 11.68
CA VAL A 193 -14.08 -3.32 10.86
C VAL A 193 -13.39 -1.96 10.93
N MET A 194 -14.14 -0.86 10.92
CA MET A 194 -13.57 0.49 11.04
C MET A 194 -13.21 0.88 12.48
N GLY A 195 -13.81 0.22 13.49
CA GLY A 195 -13.52 0.45 14.90
C GLY A 195 -12.24 -0.25 15.39
N GLY A 196 -11.92 -1.43 14.83
CA GLY A 196 -10.71 -2.20 15.13
C GLY A 196 -9.43 -1.62 14.53
#